data_AF-A0A2G9RUD6-F1
#
_entry.id   AF-A0A2G9RUD6-F1
#
_cell.length_a   1.000
_cell.length_b   1.000
_cell.length_c   1.000
_cell.angle_alpha   90.00
_cell.angle_beta   90.00
_cell.angle_gamma   90.00
#
_symmetry.space_group_name_H-M   'P 1'
#
loop_
_entity.id
_entity.type
_entity.pdbx_description
1 polymer ?
#
loop_
_entity_poly.entity_id
_entity_poly.type
_entity_poly.pdbx_seq_one_letter_code
_entity_poly.pdbx_strand_id
1 'polypeptide(L)'
;MALRAGGYVTAAVQVGPESCLGPTTAEVVLRLPCLLGSSRAKLRRSRGGPLLERARMKAGLSEGPDVSKDDDPMYRDILKQITKAVGESRNYGLTMAEQAELELREAEESISQELKRKAELERREAEEEAERMARWEEWNSRLEEVKRQERELLEAQSVPLRNYLMKNVMPTLIQGLNECIKVRPGDPVDYLAEYLFKNNPEIE
;
A
#
# COMPACT_ATOMS: atom_id res chain seq x y z
N MET A 1 -59.08 -5.40 -13.54
CA MET A 1 -57.66 -5.80 -13.73
C MET A 1 -56.77 -4.59 -13.46
N ALA A 2 -56.09 -4.58 -12.32
CA ALA A 2 -54.79 -3.92 -12.08
C ALA A 2 -54.50 -4.06 -10.59
N LEU A 3 -53.75 -5.12 -10.23
CA LEU A 3 -53.28 -5.32 -8.87
C LEU A 3 -52.26 -4.23 -8.52
N ARG A 4 -52.53 -3.47 -7.46
CA ARG A 4 -51.53 -2.64 -6.79
C ARG A 4 -50.68 -3.54 -5.89
N ALA A 5 -49.51 -3.95 -6.39
CA ALA A 5 -48.48 -4.55 -5.56
C ALA A 5 -47.85 -3.45 -4.68
N GLY A 6 -48.17 -3.46 -3.39
CA GLY A 6 -47.46 -2.70 -2.37
C GLY A 6 -46.09 -3.36 -2.13
N GLY A 7 -45.05 -2.76 -2.69
CA GLY A 7 -43.67 -3.08 -2.32
C GLY A 7 -43.36 -2.47 -0.96
N TYR A 8 -43.16 -3.30 0.05
CA TYR A 8 -42.49 -2.88 1.27
C TYR A 8 -41.03 -2.61 0.93
N VAL A 9 -40.65 -1.34 0.99
CA VAL A 9 -39.26 -0.91 0.94
C VAL A 9 -38.63 -1.38 2.25
N THR A 10 -37.89 -2.48 2.20
CA THR A 10 -37.00 -2.88 3.28
C THR A 10 -35.92 -1.83 3.42
N ALA A 11 -36.09 -0.92 4.37
CA ALA A 11 -35.02 -0.06 4.85
C ALA A 11 -33.94 -0.97 5.43
N ALA A 12 -32.86 -1.16 4.67
CA ALA A 12 -31.64 -1.76 5.16
C ALA A 12 -31.10 -0.85 6.26
N VAL A 13 -31.31 -1.24 7.53
CA VAL A 13 -30.58 -0.70 8.66
C VAL A 13 -29.12 -1.09 8.46
N GLN A 14 -28.35 -0.16 7.90
CA GLN A 14 -26.90 -0.22 7.89
C GLN A 14 -26.41 -0.07 9.32
N VAL A 15 -26.26 -1.19 10.02
CA VAL A 15 -25.36 -1.26 11.18
C VAL A 15 -23.96 -1.23 10.59
N GLY A 16 -23.35 -0.04 10.57
CA GLY A 16 -22.01 0.16 10.06
C GLY A 16 -21.01 -0.71 10.83
N PRO A 17 -20.00 -1.28 10.16
CA PRO A 17 -18.90 -1.92 10.87
C PRO A 17 -18.12 -0.83 11.60
N GLU A 18 -18.07 -0.93 12.93
CA GLU A 18 -17.07 -0.24 13.72
C GLU A 18 -15.69 -0.61 13.18
N SER A 19 -14.99 0.45 12.80
CA SER A 19 -13.61 0.56 12.40
C SER A 19 -12.65 -0.30 13.21
N CYS A 20 -12.10 -1.33 12.55
CA CYS A 20 -10.74 -1.80 12.82
C CYS A 20 -9.94 -1.56 11.53
N LEU A 21 -9.22 -0.44 11.55
CA LEU A 21 -8.45 0.13 10.45
C LEU A 21 -7.43 -0.86 9.89
N GLY A 22 -7.76 -1.47 8.75
CA GLY A 22 -6.75 -1.86 7.76
C GLY A 22 -6.33 -0.62 6.96
N PRO A 23 -5.08 -0.52 6.47
CA PRO A 23 -4.65 0.62 5.68
C PRO A 23 -5.39 0.61 4.34
N THR A 24 -6.38 1.50 4.24
CA THR A 24 -7.10 1.80 3.00
C THR A 24 -6.14 2.30 1.95
N THR A 25 -6.07 1.57 0.84
CA THR A 25 -5.59 2.07 -0.44
C THR A 25 -6.43 3.29 -0.87
N ALA A 26 -5.74 4.29 -1.42
CA ALA A 26 -6.26 5.54 -2.00
C ALA A 26 -6.51 6.74 -1.05
N GLU A 27 -5.43 7.31 -0.51
CA GLU A 27 -5.19 8.75 -0.71
C GLU A 27 -4.03 8.92 -1.70
N VAL A 28 -4.38 9.09 -2.98
CA VAL A 28 -3.51 9.80 -3.93
C VAL A 28 -3.67 11.29 -3.59
N VAL A 29 -3.14 11.70 -2.44
CA VAL A 29 -2.91 13.12 -2.17
C VAL A 29 -1.48 13.38 -2.57
N LEU A 30 -1.35 14.11 -3.68
CA LEU A 30 -0.20 14.95 -4.00
C LEU A 30 0.09 15.87 -2.81
N ARG A 31 0.77 15.35 -1.78
CA ARG A 31 1.35 16.16 -0.71
C ARG A 31 2.83 16.26 -0.98
N LEU A 32 3.19 17.37 -1.61
CA LEU A 32 4.55 17.90 -1.61
C LEU A 32 5.16 17.72 -0.20
N PRO A 33 6.36 17.14 -0.08
CA PRO A 33 7.11 17.24 1.16
C PRO A 33 7.79 18.62 1.19
N CYS A 34 7.23 19.55 1.97
CA CYS A 34 7.93 20.75 2.40
C CYS A 34 8.43 20.59 3.85
N LEU A 35 9.76 20.45 3.96
CA LEU A 35 10.69 21.12 4.89
C LEU A 35 10.70 20.76 6.38
N LEU A 36 11.95 20.67 6.89
CA LEU A 36 12.45 20.53 8.27
C LEU A 36 12.58 19.05 8.71
N GLY A 37 13.74 18.43 8.88
CA GLY A 37 15.11 18.90 9.04
C GLY A 37 15.77 18.06 10.14
N SER A 38 16.63 17.11 9.77
CA SER A 38 17.79 16.71 10.58
C SER A 38 18.75 15.79 9.80
N SER A 39 19.82 16.43 9.34
CA SER A 39 21.20 15.95 9.50
C SER A 39 21.56 14.58 8.93
N ARG A 40 21.65 14.52 7.60
CA ARG A 40 22.84 13.91 7.00
C ARG A 40 23.17 14.68 5.73
N ALA A 41 23.98 15.71 5.93
CA ALA A 41 24.64 16.47 4.89
C ALA A 41 25.46 15.51 4.03
N LYS A 42 24.83 14.94 2.99
CA LYS A 42 25.54 14.45 1.82
C LYS A 42 26.16 15.69 1.19
N LEU A 43 27.40 15.95 1.59
CA LEU A 43 28.37 16.71 0.82
C LEU A 43 28.48 16.03 -0.56
N ARG A 44 27.50 16.27 -1.44
CA ARG A 44 27.77 16.34 -2.87
C ARG A 44 28.80 17.45 -2.97
N ARG A 45 30.08 17.07 -3.02
CA ARG A 45 31.12 17.91 -3.62
C ARG A 45 30.68 18.12 -5.06
N SER A 46 29.79 19.09 -5.27
CA SER A 46 29.71 19.81 -6.53
C SER A 46 31.10 20.40 -6.70
N ARG A 47 31.94 19.70 -7.47
CA ARG A 47 33.12 20.33 -8.04
C ARG A 47 32.56 21.49 -8.86
N GLY A 48 32.82 22.72 -8.39
CA GLY A 48 32.65 23.95 -9.15
C GLY A 48 31.25 24.25 -9.68
N GLY A 49 30.29 24.59 -8.82
CA GLY A 49 29.14 25.38 -9.27
C GLY A 49 29.58 26.78 -9.74
N PRO A 50 28.76 27.51 -10.52
CA PRO A 50 29.09 28.87 -10.99
C PRO A 50 29.32 29.87 -9.83
N LEU A 51 28.87 29.55 -8.61
CA LEU A 51 29.19 30.29 -7.40
C LEU A 51 30.61 30.07 -6.90
N LEU A 52 31.18 28.88 -7.06
CA LEU A 52 32.57 28.57 -6.72
C LEU A 52 33.52 29.17 -7.76
N GLU A 53 33.14 29.13 -9.05
CA GLU A 53 33.79 29.86 -10.16
C GLU A 53 33.75 31.38 -9.93
N ARG A 54 32.57 31.95 -9.61
CA ARG A 54 32.45 33.38 -9.26
C ARG A 54 33.18 33.75 -7.98
N ALA A 55 33.22 32.86 -6.97
CA ALA A 55 34.00 33.08 -5.75
C ALA A 55 35.50 33.00 -6.01
N ARG A 56 35.96 32.13 -6.91
CA ARG A 56 37.35 32.03 -7.37
C ARG A 56 37.77 33.26 -8.17
N MET A 57 36.90 33.75 -9.07
CA MET A 57 37.09 35.03 -9.79
C MET A 57 37.01 36.25 -8.86
N LYS A 58 36.09 36.30 -7.89
CA LYS A 58 36.00 37.39 -6.88
C LYS A 58 37.17 37.38 -5.89
N ALA A 59 37.73 36.21 -5.59
CA ALA A 59 38.90 36.07 -4.73
C ALA A 59 40.22 36.37 -5.45
N GLY A 60 40.20 36.66 -6.76
CA GLY A 60 41.41 36.94 -7.54
C GLY A 60 42.41 35.78 -7.58
N LEU A 61 41.98 34.54 -7.25
CA LEU A 61 42.81 33.36 -7.45
C LEU A 61 42.78 33.04 -8.94
N SER A 62 43.63 33.74 -9.69
CA SER A 62 44.09 33.29 -11.00
C SER A 62 44.55 31.84 -10.86
N GLU A 63 44.28 31.03 -11.88
CA GLU A 63 44.97 29.76 -12.05
C GLU A 63 46.46 29.99 -11.80
N GLY A 64 47.09 29.12 -11.00
CA GLY A 64 48.52 29.25 -10.72
C GLY A 64 49.31 29.37 -12.03
N PRO A 65 50.48 30.03 -12.04
CA PRO A 65 51.24 30.24 -13.27
C PRO A 65 51.48 28.89 -13.95
N ASP A 66 50.81 28.69 -15.08
CA ASP A 66 51.04 27.53 -15.94
C ASP A 66 52.31 27.84 -16.71
N VAL A 67 53.43 27.37 -16.15
CA VAL A 67 54.79 27.54 -16.69
C VAL A 67 54.91 27.06 -18.14
N SER A 68 53.94 26.26 -18.62
CA SER A 68 53.85 25.81 -20.02
C SER A 68 53.34 26.89 -20.99
N LYS A 69 52.78 28.00 -20.48
CA LYS A 69 52.20 29.10 -21.27
C LYS A 69 53.11 30.32 -21.39
N ASP A 70 54.31 30.28 -20.80
CA ASP A 70 55.30 31.35 -20.93
C ASP A 70 55.94 31.32 -22.34
N ASP A 71 55.47 32.20 -23.22
CA ASP A 71 55.90 32.31 -24.63
C ASP A 71 57.16 33.20 -24.82
N ASP A 72 58.06 33.19 -23.84
CA ASP A 72 59.32 33.94 -23.95
C ASP A 72 60.27 33.27 -24.96
N PRO A 73 60.87 34.00 -25.94
CA PRO A 73 61.73 33.41 -26.97
C PRO A 73 62.92 32.63 -26.41
N MET A 74 63.49 33.11 -25.31
CA MET A 74 64.59 32.45 -24.61
C MET A 74 64.16 31.14 -23.93
N TYR A 75 62.94 31.09 -23.41
CA TYR A 75 62.38 29.92 -22.73
C TYR A 75 62.14 28.77 -23.71
N ARG A 76 61.65 29.06 -24.92
CA ARG A 76 61.46 28.08 -26.00
C ARG A 76 62.76 27.38 -26.41
N ASP A 77 63.88 28.10 -26.47
CA ASP A 77 65.15 27.52 -26.87
C ASP A 77 65.77 26.65 -25.76
N ILE A 78 65.60 27.04 -24.49
CA ILE A 78 65.96 26.23 -23.33
C ILE A 78 65.14 24.93 -23.33
N LEU A 79 63.82 25.01 -23.55
CA LEU A 79 62.95 23.84 -23.64
C LEU A 79 63.38 22.88 -24.75
N LYS A 80 63.71 23.37 -25.96
CA LYS A 80 64.22 22.51 -27.06
C LYS A 80 65.52 21.78 -26.68
N GLN A 81 66.43 22.44 -25.97
CA GLN A 81 67.68 21.82 -25.51
C GLN A 81 67.41 20.73 -24.46
N ILE A 82 66.49 21.00 -23.51
CA ILE A 82 66.07 20.03 -22.49
C ILE A 82 65.39 18.82 -23.15
N THR A 83 64.45 19.03 -24.08
CA THR A 83 63.78 17.95 -24.82
C THR A 83 64.76 17.11 -25.65
N LYS A 84 65.80 17.72 -26.24
CA LYS A 84 66.84 16.98 -26.97
C LYS A 84 67.75 16.14 -26.06
N ALA A 85 67.97 16.57 -24.82
CA ALA A 85 68.81 15.87 -23.84
C ALA A 85 68.05 14.78 -23.05
N VAL A 86 66.78 15.03 -22.69
CA VAL A 86 65.96 14.16 -21.83
C VAL A 86 64.95 13.32 -22.62
N GLY A 87 64.59 13.74 -23.84
CA GLY A 87 63.57 13.13 -24.69
C GLY A 87 62.24 13.91 -24.67
N GLU A 88 61.30 13.51 -25.54
CA GLU A 88 59.94 14.05 -25.54
C GLU A 88 59.25 13.81 -24.19
N SER A 89 58.43 14.77 -23.75
CA SER A 89 57.65 14.66 -22.52
C SER A 89 56.74 13.44 -22.59
N ARG A 90 57.11 12.38 -21.89
CA ARG A 90 56.26 11.22 -21.72
C ARG A 90 55.11 11.61 -20.82
N ASN A 91 53.92 11.75 -21.37
CA ASN A 91 52.73 11.96 -20.56
C ASN A 91 52.45 10.68 -19.76
N TYR A 92 52.82 10.67 -18.47
CA TYR A 92 52.68 9.52 -17.58
C TYR A 92 51.24 9.35 -17.03
N GLY A 93 50.24 9.99 -17.64
CA GLY A 93 48.82 9.86 -17.31
C GLY A 93 48.03 9.14 -18.40
N LEU A 94 46.90 8.53 -18.03
CA LEU A 94 45.95 7.98 -19.00
C LEU A 94 45.55 9.05 -20.00
N THR A 95 45.46 8.68 -21.28
CA THR A 95 44.95 9.58 -22.31
C THR A 95 43.49 9.95 -22.03
N MET A 96 43.02 11.10 -22.52
CA MET A 96 41.62 11.52 -22.33
C MET A 96 40.61 10.46 -22.81
N ALA A 97 40.97 9.67 -23.83
CA ALA A 97 40.15 8.58 -24.33
C ALA A 97 40.11 7.39 -23.34
N GLU A 98 41.26 6.98 -22.79
CA GLU A 98 41.33 5.90 -21.80
C GLU A 98 40.69 6.29 -20.46
N GLN A 99 40.75 7.58 -20.08
CA GLN A 99 40.03 8.10 -18.92
C GLN A 99 38.52 7.99 -19.10
N ALA A 100 38.00 8.36 -20.28
CA ALA A 100 36.58 8.27 -20.59
C ALA A 100 36.07 6.81 -20.63
N GLU A 101 36.88 5.86 -21.10
CA GLU A 101 36.53 4.43 -21.10
C GLU A 101 36.47 3.85 -19.68
N LEU A 102 37.41 4.24 -18.81
CA LEU A 102 37.39 3.85 -17.40
C LEU A 102 36.13 4.40 -16.70
N GLU A 103 35.81 5.68 -16.94
CA GLU A 103 34.59 6.31 -16.40
C GLU A 103 33.31 5.63 -16.88
N LEU A 104 33.24 5.23 -18.16
CA LEU A 104 32.11 4.47 -18.71
C LEU A 104 31.97 3.12 -18.01
N ARG A 105 33.09 2.41 -17.83
CA ARG A 105 33.12 1.10 -17.16
C ARG A 105 32.72 1.20 -15.70
N GLU A 106 33.23 2.19 -14.97
CA GLU A 106 32.84 2.46 -13.59
C GLU A 106 31.36 2.84 -13.48
N ALA A 107 30.85 3.64 -14.43
CA ALA A 107 29.43 3.98 -14.49
C ALA A 107 28.56 2.75 -14.74
N GLU A 108 28.93 1.90 -15.69
CA GLU A 108 28.23 0.64 -16.00
C GLU A 108 28.26 -0.33 -14.81
N GLU A 109 29.41 -0.50 -14.16
CA GLU A 109 29.55 -1.30 -12.94
C GLU A 109 28.69 -0.75 -11.80
N SER A 110 28.63 0.58 -11.64
CA SER A 110 27.79 1.23 -10.64
C SER A 110 26.28 1.02 -10.91
N ILE A 111 25.86 1.11 -12.18
CA ILE A 111 24.48 0.86 -12.60
C ILE A 111 24.13 -0.61 -12.39
N SER A 112 25.03 -1.53 -12.77
CA SER A 112 24.86 -2.97 -12.56
C SER A 112 24.71 -3.32 -11.09
N GLN A 113 25.54 -2.73 -10.21
CA GLN A 113 25.42 -2.90 -8.77
C GLN A 113 24.11 -2.31 -8.22
N GLU A 114 23.68 -1.15 -8.71
CA GLU A 114 22.42 -0.53 -8.28
C GLU A 114 21.21 -1.37 -8.70
N LEU A 115 21.19 -1.88 -9.92
CA LEU A 115 20.14 -2.80 -10.40
C LEU A 115 20.08 -4.08 -9.58
N LYS A 116 21.24 -4.67 -9.25
CA LYS A 116 21.30 -5.85 -8.35
C LYS A 116 20.75 -5.54 -6.97
N ARG A 117 21.13 -4.40 -6.36
CA ARG A 117 20.61 -3.99 -5.05
C ARG A 117 19.10 -3.73 -5.08
N LYS A 118 18.58 -3.14 -6.17
CA LYS A 118 17.14 -2.90 -6.35
C LYS A 118 16.37 -4.22 -6.50
N ALA A 119 16.85 -5.14 -7.34
CA ALA A 119 16.24 -6.44 -7.53
C ALA A 119 16.24 -7.28 -6.24
N GLU A 120 17.30 -7.21 -5.43
CA GLU A 120 17.35 -7.87 -4.13
C GLU A 120 16.36 -7.27 -3.12
N LEU A 121 16.24 -5.94 -3.10
CA LEU A 121 15.26 -5.24 -2.27
C LEU A 121 13.83 -5.60 -2.66
N GLU A 122 13.51 -5.55 -3.95
CA GLU A 122 12.20 -5.91 -4.49
C GLU A 122 11.84 -7.37 -4.18
N ARG A 123 12.81 -8.29 -4.30
CA ARG A 123 12.59 -9.69 -3.92
C ARG A 123 12.29 -9.83 -2.42
N ARG A 124 13.01 -9.11 -1.57
CA ARG A 124 12.78 -9.14 -0.11
C ARG A 124 11.43 -8.54 0.26
N GLU A 125 11.06 -7.42 -0.36
CA GLU A 125 9.75 -6.79 -0.15
C GLU A 125 8.61 -7.70 -0.60
N ALA A 126 8.74 -8.36 -1.77
CA ALA A 126 7.75 -9.32 -2.26
C ALA A 126 7.61 -10.55 -1.34
N GLU A 127 8.72 -11.04 -0.77
CA GLU A 127 8.70 -12.13 0.21
C GLU A 127 8.00 -11.71 1.51
N GLU A 128 8.32 -10.53 2.05
CA GLU A 128 7.66 -9.97 3.23
C GLU A 128 6.16 -9.73 3.02
N GLU A 129 5.76 -9.28 1.82
CA GLU A 129 4.36 -9.13 1.43
C GLU A 129 3.64 -10.47 1.32
N ALA A 130 4.27 -11.47 0.69
CA ALA A 130 3.72 -12.81 0.57
C ALA A 130 3.54 -13.45 1.96
N GLU A 131 4.50 -13.29 2.87
CA GLU A 131 4.35 -13.75 4.25
C GLU A 131 3.22 -13.02 4.99
N ARG A 132 3.09 -11.71 4.79
CA ARG A 132 2.02 -10.92 5.42
C ARG A 132 0.65 -11.38 4.93
N MET A 133 0.52 -11.63 3.63
CA MET A 133 -0.69 -12.16 3.02
C MET A 133 -0.99 -13.57 3.54
N ALA A 134 -0.01 -14.47 3.58
CA ALA A 134 -0.19 -15.83 4.09
C ALA A 134 -0.64 -15.85 5.56
N ARG A 135 0.00 -15.04 6.42
CA ARG A 135 -0.41 -14.89 7.83
C ARG A 135 -1.83 -14.31 7.96
N TRP A 136 -2.18 -13.35 7.11
CA TRP A 136 -3.52 -12.77 7.10
C TRP A 136 -4.58 -13.77 6.64
N GLU A 137 -4.31 -14.56 5.60
CA GLU A 137 -5.20 -15.61 5.12
C GLU A 137 -5.42 -16.70 6.16
N GLU A 138 -4.34 -17.15 6.83
CA GLU A 138 -4.43 -18.12 7.92
C GLU A 138 -5.29 -17.57 9.08
N TRP A 139 -5.04 -16.34 9.49
CA TRP A 139 -5.84 -15.67 10.51
C TRP A 139 -7.32 -15.56 10.12
N ASN A 140 -7.59 -15.14 8.88
CA ASN A 140 -8.95 -14.98 8.37
C ASN A 140 -9.68 -16.32 8.29
N SER A 141 -9.01 -17.38 7.83
CA SER A 141 -9.54 -18.74 7.81
C SER A 141 -9.91 -19.22 9.21
N ARG A 142 -9.02 -19.01 10.19
CA ARG A 142 -9.28 -19.36 11.59
C ARG A 142 -10.46 -18.58 12.17
N LEU A 143 -10.58 -17.30 11.83
CA LEU A 143 -11.69 -16.46 12.28
C LEU A 143 -13.03 -16.94 11.71
N GLU A 144 -13.09 -17.27 10.42
CA GLU A 144 -14.31 -17.80 9.80
C GLU A 144 -14.73 -19.15 10.38
N GLU A 145 -13.76 -19.99 10.73
CA GLU A 145 -14.02 -21.26 11.42
C GLU A 145 -14.64 -21.03 12.82
N VAL A 146 -14.12 -20.07 13.59
CA VAL A 146 -14.72 -19.69 14.89
C VAL A 146 -16.15 -19.18 14.70
N LYS A 147 -16.38 -18.27 13.75
CA LYS A 147 -17.74 -17.76 13.47
C LYS A 147 -18.69 -18.88 13.03
N ARG A 148 -18.21 -19.87 12.29
CA ARG A 148 -18.99 -21.04 11.89
C ARG A 148 -19.41 -21.85 13.11
N GLN A 149 -18.46 -22.15 13.99
CA GLN A 149 -18.72 -22.88 15.23
C GLN A 149 -19.70 -22.14 16.15
N GLU A 150 -19.56 -20.82 16.28
CA GLU A 150 -20.50 -19.98 17.05
C GLU A 150 -21.92 -20.06 16.49
N ARG A 151 -22.08 -19.97 15.16
CA ARG A 151 -23.40 -20.09 14.52
C ARG A 151 -24.01 -21.47 14.74
N GLU A 152 -23.23 -22.53 14.57
CA GLU A 152 -23.70 -23.91 14.78
C GLU A 152 -24.12 -24.14 16.24
N LEU A 153 -23.35 -23.61 17.20
CA LEU A 153 -23.70 -23.70 18.62
C LEU A 153 -25.00 -22.94 18.94
N LEU A 154 -25.15 -21.72 18.43
CA LEU A 154 -26.37 -20.92 18.62
C LEU A 154 -27.58 -21.60 17.97
N GLU A 155 -27.40 -22.16 16.78
CA GLU A 155 -28.46 -22.93 16.11
C GLU A 155 -28.84 -24.14 16.96
N ALA A 156 -27.88 -24.95 17.42
CA ALA A 156 -28.11 -26.11 18.27
C ALA A 156 -28.84 -25.75 19.59
N GLN A 157 -28.51 -24.62 20.20
CA GLN A 157 -29.22 -24.11 21.39
C GLN A 157 -30.66 -23.68 21.08
N SER A 158 -30.91 -23.18 19.88
CA SER A 158 -32.26 -22.76 19.44
C SER A 158 -33.16 -23.93 19.04
N VAL A 159 -32.60 -25.06 18.61
CA VAL A 159 -33.33 -26.27 18.18
C VAL A 159 -34.38 -26.75 19.20
N PRO A 160 -34.08 -26.95 20.50
CA PRO A 160 -35.08 -27.45 21.46
C PRO A 160 -36.28 -26.51 21.59
N LEU A 161 -36.04 -25.19 21.62
CA LEU A 161 -37.10 -24.19 21.67
C LEU A 161 -37.93 -24.21 20.39
N ARG A 162 -37.28 -24.24 19.22
CA ARG A 162 -37.97 -24.33 17.93
C ARG A 162 -38.81 -25.60 17.84
N ASN A 163 -38.29 -26.73 18.29
CA ASN A 163 -39.02 -28.01 18.32
C ASN A 163 -40.23 -27.96 19.23
N TYR A 164 -40.11 -27.33 20.41
CA TYR A 164 -41.23 -27.14 21.32
C TYR A 164 -42.33 -26.27 20.66
N LEU A 165 -41.95 -25.15 20.05
CA LEU A 165 -42.89 -24.28 19.34
C LEU A 165 -43.56 -25.02 18.18
N MET A 166 -42.79 -25.72 17.34
CA MET A 166 -43.30 -26.49 16.19
C MET A 166 -44.28 -27.60 16.59
N LYS A 167 -44.09 -28.22 17.77
CA LYS A 167 -44.97 -29.29 18.24
C LYS A 167 -46.24 -28.78 18.90
N ASN A 168 -46.13 -27.75 19.76
CA ASN A 168 -47.22 -27.36 20.65
C ASN A 168 -48.03 -26.16 20.12
N VAL A 169 -47.35 -25.11 19.68
CA VAL A 169 -48.01 -23.82 19.35
C VAL A 169 -48.33 -23.73 17.87
N MET A 170 -47.39 -24.14 17.02
CA MET A 170 -47.49 -23.90 15.58
C MET A 170 -48.65 -24.61 14.88
N PRO A 171 -49.02 -25.87 15.18
CA PRO A 171 -50.10 -26.54 14.46
C PRO A 171 -51.44 -25.78 14.60
N THR A 172 -51.79 -25.36 15.82
CA THR A 172 -53.03 -24.62 16.11
C THR A 172 -52.94 -23.18 15.60
N LEU A 173 -51.77 -22.53 15.75
CA LEU A 173 -51.56 -21.16 15.28
C LEU A 173 -51.67 -21.05 13.75
N ILE A 174 -51.07 -21.98 13.00
CA ILE A 174 -51.15 -21.99 11.54
C ILE A 174 -52.61 -22.18 11.08
N GLN A 175 -53.38 -23.05 11.74
CA GLN A 175 -54.79 -23.23 11.44
C GLN A 175 -55.60 -21.97 11.72
N GLY A 176 -55.39 -21.33 12.87
CA GLY A 176 -56.06 -20.07 13.22
C GLY A 176 -55.71 -18.92 12.27
N LEU A 177 -54.44 -18.84 11.85
CA LEU A 177 -54.00 -17.86 10.85
C LEU A 177 -54.67 -18.10 9.49
N ASN A 178 -54.81 -19.36 9.07
CA ASN A 178 -55.53 -19.70 7.84
C ASN A 178 -57.01 -19.31 7.90
N GLU A 179 -57.68 -19.52 9.04
CA GLU A 179 -59.07 -19.09 9.23
C GLU A 179 -59.21 -17.57 9.29
N CYS A 180 -58.27 -16.88 9.95
CA CYS A 180 -58.22 -15.42 9.99
C CYS A 180 -58.09 -14.82 8.57
N ILE A 181 -57.27 -15.42 7.70
CA ILE A 181 -57.13 -15.00 6.30
C ILE A 181 -58.45 -15.16 5.51
N LYS A 182 -59.26 -16.19 5.81
CA LYS A 182 -60.55 -16.42 5.14
C LYS A 182 -61.62 -15.43 5.60
N VAL A 183 -61.76 -15.25 6.92
CA VAL A 183 -62.82 -14.41 7.51
C VAL A 183 -62.51 -12.92 7.38
N ARG A 184 -61.22 -12.54 7.37
CA ARG A 184 -60.74 -11.15 7.39
C ARG A 184 -61.54 -10.27 8.38
N PRO A 185 -61.50 -10.61 9.68
CA PRO A 185 -62.17 -9.82 10.70
C PRO A 185 -61.58 -8.40 10.77
N GLY A 186 -62.36 -7.46 11.33
CA GLY A 186 -61.89 -6.09 11.55
C GLY A 186 -60.70 -6.01 12.50
N ASP A 187 -60.64 -6.89 13.50
CA ASP A 187 -59.48 -7.09 14.36
C ASP A 187 -58.96 -8.54 14.24
N PRO A 188 -57.84 -8.78 13.54
CA PRO A 188 -57.27 -10.11 13.36
C PRO A 188 -56.57 -10.65 14.60
N VAL A 189 -56.13 -9.80 15.54
CA VAL A 189 -55.40 -10.23 16.74
C VAL A 189 -56.38 -10.80 17.75
N ASP A 190 -57.47 -10.08 18.02
CA ASP A 190 -58.52 -10.53 18.94
C ASP A 190 -59.21 -11.80 18.43
N TYR A 191 -59.52 -11.86 17.13
CA TYR A 191 -60.08 -13.07 16.51
C TYR A 191 -59.17 -14.28 16.65
N LEU A 192 -57.85 -14.11 16.44
CA LEU A 192 -56.89 -15.19 16.56
C LEU A 192 -56.73 -15.63 18.02
N ALA A 193 -56.73 -14.71 18.98
CA ALA A 193 -56.69 -15.04 20.41
C ALA A 193 -57.90 -15.88 20.81
N GLU A 194 -59.11 -15.47 20.41
CA GLU A 194 -60.33 -16.26 20.62
C GLU A 194 -60.24 -17.65 19.98
N TYR A 195 -59.70 -17.73 18.76
CA TYR A 195 -59.52 -19.00 18.06
C TYR A 195 -58.57 -19.92 18.83
N LEU A 196 -57.45 -19.40 19.32
CA LEU A 196 -56.48 -20.18 20.08
C LEU A 196 -57.05 -20.69 21.40
N PHE A 197 -57.82 -19.87 22.13
CA PHE A 197 -58.47 -20.30 23.37
C PHE A 197 -59.51 -21.41 23.13
N LYS A 198 -60.24 -21.37 22.01
CA LYS A 198 -61.25 -22.39 21.66
C LYS A 198 -60.65 -23.72 21.19
N ASN A 199 -59.43 -23.71 20.64
CA ASN A 199 -58.81 -24.88 20.00
C ASN A 199 -57.55 -25.35 20.75
N ASN A 200 -57.43 -25.06 22.05
CA ASN A 200 -56.27 -25.48 22.85
C ASN A 200 -56.41 -26.93 23.33
N PRO A 201 -55.53 -27.87 22.92
CA PRO A 201 -55.63 -29.28 23.27
C PRO A 201 -55.35 -29.61 24.76
N GLU A 202 -54.77 -28.68 25.53
CA GLU A 202 -54.49 -28.89 26.97
C GLU A 202 -55.58 -28.36 27.91
N ILE A 203 -56.65 -27.76 27.37
CA ILE A 203 -57.83 -27.32 28.15
C ILE A 203 -58.95 -28.38 28.10
N GLU A 204 -58.77 -29.48 27.35
CA GLU A 204 -59.58 -30.71 27.45
C GLU A 204 -59.04 -31.68 28.50
#